data_AF-A0A2V7V7H8-F1
#
_entry.id   AF-A0A2V7V7H8-F1
#
_cell.length_a   1.000
_cell.length_b   1.000
_cell.length_c   1.000
_cell.angle_alpha   90.00
_cell.angle_beta   90.00
_cell.angle_gamma   90.00
#
_symmetry.space_group_name_H-M   'P 1'
#
loop_
_entity.id
_entity.type
_entity.pdbx_description
1 polymer ?
#
loop_
_entity_poly.entity_id
_entity_poly.type
_entity_poly.pdbx_seq_one_letter_code
_entity_poly.pdbx_strand_id
1 'polypeptide(L)'
;RFAQWAKRTQPPLGGTSVLRQSIAVPEDIGEQTVRLVRAIDLEGYSEVEFRRDGAGAPHLMEINARLSASVEVAVRAGVDFPALLYQWACGGPIDEVKAYRVGNWMRYLEGDVVATVEALRQRGRPGVAPPVPAIAGFLFSFFKPMGYDYLDWQDPLPACVAALNFVQSRFSGR
;
A
#
# COMPACT_ATOMS: atom_id res chain seq x y z
N ARG A 1 -14.33 -7.34 -0.82
CA ARG A 1 -13.61 -6.36 -1.69
C ARG A 1 -12.97 -5.32 -0.80
N PHE A 2 -11.85 -4.73 -1.20
CA PHE A 2 -11.11 -3.73 -0.44
C PHE A 2 -10.42 -2.77 -1.42
N ALA A 3 -10.17 -1.53 -1.01
CA ALA A 3 -9.38 -0.59 -1.78
C ALA A 3 -8.41 0.19 -0.89
N GLN A 4 -7.21 0.42 -1.42
CA GLN A 4 -6.23 1.31 -0.83
C GLN A 4 -5.79 2.39 -1.81
N TRP A 5 -5.35 3.51 -1.27
CA TRP A 5 -4.63 4.54 -2.01
C TRP A 5 -3.16 4.53 -1.63
N ALA A 6 -2.30 4.25 -2.59
CA ALA A 6 -0.86 4.44 -2.48
C ALA A 6 -0.50 5.92 -2.63
N LYS A 7 -0.45 6.65 -1.50
CA LYS A 7 -0.15 8.09 -1.50
C LYS A 7 1.31 8.38 -1.87
N ARG A 8 2.24 7.52 -1.44
CA ARG A 8 3.64 7.57 -1.86
C ARG A 8 4.13 6.16 -2.19
N THR A 9 4.96 6.07 -3.22
CA THR A 9 5.62 4.84 -3.65
C THR A 9 7.14 5.05 -3.71
N GLN A 10 7.88 3.95 -3.62
CA GLN A 10 9.31 3.93 -3.90
C GLN A 10 9.66 2.76 -4.84
N PRO A 11 10.21 3.03 -6.04
CA PRO A 11 10.44 4.36 -6.61
C PRO A 11 9.14 5.13 -6.95
N PRO A 12 9.25 6.43 -7.31
CA PRO A 12 8.14 7.20 -7.83
C PRO A 12 7.57 6.55 -9.10
N LEU A 13 6.26 6.68 -9.30
CA LEU A 13 5.53 6.13 -10.44
C LEU A 13 5.46 4.59 -10.54
N GLY A 14 5.96 3.83 -9.59
CA GLY A 14 5.78 2.37 -9.59
C GLY A 14 6.75 1.74 -8.61
N GLY A 15 6.27 0.81 -7.79
CA GLY A 15 7.07 0.19 -6.75
C GLY A 15 6.30 0.05 -5.44
N THR A 16 7.02 -0.11 -4.35
CA THR A 16 6.43 -0.39 -3.04
C THR A 16 5.62 0.80 -2.56
N SER A 17 4.36 0.56 -2.17
CA SER A 17 3.52 1.57 -1.50
C SER A 17 4.04 1.84 -0.09
N VAL A 18 4.79 2.94 0.08
CA VAL A 18 5.46 3.28 1.35
C VAL A 18 4.59 4.09 2.30
N LEU A 19 3.59 4.80 1.77
CA LEU A 19 2.55 5.46 2.55
C LEU A 19 1.21 5.20 1.89
N ARG A 20 0.31 4.51 2.58
CA ARG A 20 -0.97 4.06 2.04
C ARG A 20 -2.12 4.28 3.00
N GLN A 21 -3.33 4.36 2.45
CA GLN A 21 -4.56 4.57 3.20
C GLN A 21 -5.64 3.61 2.73
N SER A 22 -6.43 3.02 3.64
CA SER A 22 -7.69 2.38 3.24
C SER A 22 -8.68 3.44 2.76
N ILE A 23 -9.28 3.22 1.59
CA ILE A 23 -10.27 4.12 0.99
C ILE A 23 -11.55 3.35 0.68
N ALA A 24 -12.67 4.05 0.50
CA ALA A 24 -13.84 3.43 -0.13
C ALA A 24 -13.47 2.96 -1.55
N VAL A 25 -14.04 1.85 -2.00
CA VAL A 25 -13.85 1.39 -3.38
C VAL A 25 -14.38 2.47 -4.33
N PRO A 26 -13.54 3.08 -5.19
CA PRO A 26 -14.01 4.12 -6.09
C PRO A 26 -15.00 3.55 -7.12
N GLU A 27 -16.11 4.26 -7.33
CA GLU A 27 -17.23 3.82 -8.18
C GLU A 27 -16.81 3.58 -9.63
N ASP A 28 -15.86 4.37 -10.12
CA ASP A 28 -15.38 4.33 -11.50
C ASP A 28 -14.46 3.15 -11.82
N ILE A 29 -13.95 2.43 -10.81
CA ILE A 29 -13.10 1.25 -11.01
C ILE A 29 -13.65 -0.03 -10.37
N GLY A 30 -14.55 0.07 -9.38
CA GLY A 30 -15.01 -1.08 -8.60
C GLY A 30 -15.66 -2.18 -9.44
N GLU A 31 -16.71 -1.84 -10.18
CA GLU A 31 -17.43 -2.82 -11.02
C GLU A 31 -16.65 -3.22 -12.27
N GLN A 32 -15.75 -2.37 -12.76
CA GLN A 32 -14.85 -2.71 -13.86
C GLN A 32 -13.82 -3.77 -13.41
N THR A 33 -13.27 -3.62 -12.21
CA THR A 33 -12.36 -4.58 -11.58
C THR A 33 -13.01 -5.95 -11.44
N VAL A 34 -14.25 -6.00 -10.97
CA VAL A 34 -15.00 -7.26 -10.81
C VAL A 34 -15.22 -7.94 -12.16
N ARG A 35 -15.61 -7.17 -13.18
CA ARG A 35 -15.79 -7.70 -14.54
C ARG A 35 -14.49 -8.24 -15.11
N LEU A 36 -13.38 -7.52 -14.91
CA LEU A 36 -12.05 -7.93 -15.36
C LEU A 36 -11.59 -9.25 -14.71
N VAL A 37 -11.68 -9.33 -13.37
CA VAL A 37 -11.31 -10.55 -12.61
C VAL A 37 -12.13 -11.75 -13.08
N ARG A 38 -13.45 -11.57 -13.28
CA ARG A 38 -14.33 -12.64 -13.81
C ARG A 38 -14.01 -13.03 -15.24
N ALA A 39 -13.66 -12.07 -16.10
CA ALA A 39 -13.34 -12.34 -17.50
C ALA A 39 -12.01 -13.08 -17.68
N ILE A 40 -11.04 -12.84 -16.79
CA ILE A 40 -9.74 -13.54 -16.77
C ILE A 40 -9.86 -14.91 -16.06
N ASP A 41 -10.94 -15.13 -15.31
CA ASP A 41 -11.14 -16.31 -14.46
C ASP A 41 -10.08 -16.43 -13.35
N LEU A 42 -9.78 -15.29 -12.70
CA LEU A 42 -8.86 -15.26 -11.56
C LEU A 42 -9.57 -15.75 -10.30
N GLU A 43 -8.96 -16.72 -9.64
CA GLU A 43 -9.43 -17.29 -8.37
C GLU A 43 -8.55 -16.89 -7.18
N GLY A 44 -9.09 -17.05 -5.97
CA GLY A 44 -8.42 -16.70 -4.73
C GLY A 44 -8.25 -15.19 -4.55
N TYR A 45 -7.14 -14.79 -3.91
CA TYR A 45 -6.81 -13.37 -3.74
C TYR A 45 -6.28 -12.79 -5.04
N SER A 46 -6.83 -11.66 -5.47
CA SER A 46 -6.30 -10.89 -6.58
C SER A 46 -6.35 -9.39 -6.29
N GLU A 47 -5.31 -8.68 -6.67
CA GLU A 47 -5.25 -7.21 -6.65
C GLU A 47 -5.23 -6.68 -8.08
N VAL A 48 -6.00 -5.61 -8.31
CA VAL A 48 -5.98 -4.88 -9.57
C VAL A 48 -5.62 -3.44 -9.25
N GLU A 49 -4.52 -2.99 -9.82
CA GLU A 49 -3.98 -1.65 -9.57
C GLU A 49 -4.35 -0.70 -10.71
N PHE A 50 -4.78 0.49 -10.32
CA PHE A 50 -5.07 1.59 -11.24
C PHE A 50 -4.20 2.78 -10.91
N ARG A 51 -3.75 3.46 -11.96
CA ARG A 51 -3.11 4.77 -11.87
C ARG A 51 -4.08 5.83 -12.37
N ARG A 52 -4.16 6.98 -11.69
CA ARG A 52 -4.92 8.13 -12.18
C ARG A 52 -4.03 9.12 -12.92
N ASP A 53 -4.50 9.65 -14.03
CA ASP A 53 -3.84 10.74 -14.75
C ASP A 53 -4.12 12.12 -14.12
N GLY A 54 -3.67 13.20 -14.77
CA GLY A 54 -3.87 14.57 -14.27
C GLY A 54 -5.32 15.04 -14.25
N ALA A 55 -6.21 14.42 -15.03
CA ALA A 55 -7.65 14.67 -15.02
C ALA A 55 -8.38 13.78 -13.99
N GLY A 56 -7.66 12.85 -13.36
CA GLY A 56 -8.20 11.89 -12.41
C GLY A 56 -8.74 10.62 -13.06
N ALA A 57 -8.62 10.43 -14.37
CA ALA A 57 -9.14 9.24 -15.05
C ALA A 57 -8.29 8.01 -14.67
N PRO A 58 -8.91 6.87 -14.31
CA PRO A 58 -8.18 5.66 -13.94
C PRO A 58 -7.70 4.89 -15.18
N HIS A 59 -6.45 4.44 -15.13
CA HIS A 59 -5.79 3.60 -16.12
C HIS A 59 -5.34 2.32 -15.44
N LEU A 60 -5.69 1.16 -16.01
CA LEU A 60 -5.22 -0.13 -15.51
C LEU A 60 -3.68 -0.18 -15.57
N MET A 61 -3.05 -0.55 -14.46
CA MET A 61 -1.60 -0.60 -14.34
C MET A 61 -1.11 -2.04 -14.21
N GLU A 62 -1.67 -2.81 -13.28
CA GLU A 62 -1.20 -4.16 -12.98
C GLU A 62 -2.35 -5.04 -12.46
N ILE A 63 -2.25 -6.36 -12.72
CA ILE A 63 -3.12 -7.38 -12.15
C ILE A 63 -2.23 -8.40 -11.45
N ASN A 64 -2.41 -8.56 -10.14
CA ASN A 64 -1.64 -9.44 -9.28
C ASN A 64 -2.51 -10.57 -8.76
N ALA A 65 -2.37 -11.78 -9.32
CA ALA A 65 -3.04 -12.99 -8.84
C ALA A 65 -2.29 -13.64 -7.65
N ARG A 66 -1.91 -12.80 -6.66
CA ARG A 66 -1.17 -13.21 -5.45
C ARG A 66 -1.34 -12.17 -4.36
N LEU A 67 -1.06 -12.55 -3.12
CA LEU A 67 -0.98 -11.61 -2.01
C LEU A 67 0.01 -10.48 -2.32
N SER A 68 -0.37 -9.26 -1.92
CA SER A 68 0.39 -8.05 -2.17
C SER A 68 0.62 -7.26 -0.89
N ALA A 69 1.36 -6.15 -1.01
CA ALA A 69 1.67 -5.29 0.13
C ALA A 69 0.42 -4.60 0.73
N SER A 70 -0.75 -4.71 0.10
CA SER A 70 -2.01 -4.16 0.62
C SER A 70 -2.69 -5.03 1.67
N VAL A 71 -2.23 -6.28 1.86
CA VAL A 71 -2.84 -7.23 2.81
C VAL A 71 -2.90 -6.67 4.23
N GLU A 72 -1.80 -6.13 4.73
CA GLU A 72 -1.74 -5.65 6.12
C GLU A 72 -2.70 -4.47 6.37
N VAL A 73 -2.80 -3.53 5.42
CA VAL A 73 -3.76 -2.41 5.57
C VAL A 73 -5.21 -2.89 5.48
N ALA A 74 -5.47 -3.93 4.69
CA ALA A 74 -6.79 -4.56 4.60
C ALA A 74 -7.17 -5.27 5.91
N VAL A 75 -6.26 -6.06 6.48
CA VAL A 75 -6.45 -6.74 7.77
C VAL A 75 -6.73 -5.72 8.86
N ARG A 76 -5.93 -4.66 8.97
CA ARG A 76 -6.18 -3.57 9.92
C ARG A 76 -7.46 -2.80 9.63
N ALA A 77 -7.93 -2.77 8.39
CA ALA A 77 -9.25 -2.23 8.05
C ALA A 77 -10.42 -3.17 8.42
N GLY A 78 -10.15 -4.44 8.76
CA GLY A 78 -11.16 -5.44 9.11
C GLY A 78 -11.46 -6.43 7.98
N VAL A 79 -10.61 -6.51 6.95
CA VAL A 79 -10.70 -7.49 5.86
C VAL A 79 -9.57 -8.49 6.00
N ASP A 80 -9.85 -9.65 6.60
CA ASP A 80 -8.86 -10.70 6.84
C ASP A 80 -8.64 -11.55 5.58
N PHE A 81 -7.95 -10.98 4.59
CA PHE A 81 -7.63 -11.70 3.35
C PHE A 81 -6.88 -13.03 3.56
N PRO A 82 -5.93 -13.15 4.50
CA PRO A 82 -5.32 -14.44 4.82
C PRO A 82 -6.34 -15.50 5.24
N ALA A 83 -7.27 -15.18 6.16
CA ALA A 83 -8.31 -16.12 6.58
C ALA A 83 -9.26 -16.48 5.43
N LEU A 84 -9.67 -15.49 4.62
CA LEU A 84 -10.54 -15.72 3.45
C LEU A 84 -9.85 -16.59 2.38
N LEU A 85 -8.56 -16.36 2.15
CA LEU A 85 -7.77 -17.16 1.21
C LEU A 85 -7.60 -18.59 1.70
N TYR A 86 -7.42 -18.79 3.01
CA TYR A 86 -7.41 -20.11 3.62
C TYR A 86 -8.75 -20.84 3.43
N GLN A 87 -9.88 -20.17 3.71
CA GLN A 87 -11.22 -20.74 3.50
C GLN A 87 -11.45 -21.16 2.04
N TRP A 88 -11.05 -20.29 1.10
CA TRP A 88 -11.08 -20.59 -0.33
C TRP A 88 -10.24 -21.81 -0.68
N ALA A 89 -8.99 -21.87 -0.21
CA ALA A 89 -8.07 -22.97 -0.50
C ALA A 89 -8.56 -24.31 0.09
N CYS A 90 -9.33 -24.28 1.18
CA CYS A 90 -9.96 -25.47 1.76
C CYS A 90 -11.24 -25.92 1.03
N GLY A 91 -11.72 -25.17 0.03
CA GLY A 91 -12.98 -25.46 -0.69
C GLY A 91 -14.23 -25.30 0.18
N GLY A 92 -14.12 -24.59 1.30
CA GLY A 92 -15.20 -24.36 2.25
C GLY A 92 -16.03 -23.11 1.94
N PRO A 93 -17.05 -22.81 2.76
CA PRO A 93 -17.71 -21.51 2.73
C PRO A 93 -16.72 -20.39 3.04
N ILE A 94 -16.82 -19.29 2.31
CA ILE A 94 -16.01 -18.08 2.50
C ILE A 94 -16.85 -17.04 3.21
N ASP A 95 -16.30 -16.45 4.27
CA ASP A 95 -17.00 -15.43 5.05
C ASP A 95 -17.25 -14.16 4.23
N GLU A 96 -18.47 -13.62 4.36
CA GLU A 96 -18.84 -12.37 3.70
C GLU A 96 -18.34 -11.15 4.49
N VAL A 97 -17.48 -10.35 3.87
CA VAL A 97 -17.04 -9.06 4.43
C VAL A 97 -17.97 -7.94 3.97
N LYS A 98 -18.87 -7.52 4.86
CA LYS A 98 -19.90 -6.50 4.56
C LYS A 98 -19.37 -5.06 4.56
N ALA A 99 -18.38 -4.78 5.39
CA ALA A 99 -17.80 -3.45 5.53
C ALA A 99 -16.37 -3.51 6.06
N TYR A 100 -15.61 -2.45 5.82
CA TYR A 100 -14.28 -2.24 6.39
C TYR A 100 -14.07 -0.77 6.77
N ARG A 101 -13.10 -0.53 7.65
CA ARG A 101 -12.76 0.82 8.12
C ARG A 101 -12.01 1.59 7.02
N VAL A 102 -12.61 2.68 6.57
CA VAL A 102 -11.99 3.65 5.67
C VAL A 102 -11.20 4.67 6.48
N GLY A 103 -10.07 5.11 5.94
CA GLY A 103 -9.26 6.19 6.50
C GLY A 103 -8.01 5.74 7.25
N ASN A 104 -7.81 4.43 7.43
CA ASN A 104 -6.67 3.88 8.15
C ASN A 104 -5.38 4.11 7.36
N TRP A 105 -4.40 4.75 7.98
CA TRP A 105 -3.08 4.96 7.38
C TRP A 105 -2.10 3.87 7.80
N MET A 106 -1.28 3.43 6.84
CA MET A 106 -0.16 2.52 7.05
C MET A 106 1.10 3.09 6.40
N ARG A 107 2.26 2.86 7.04
CA ARG A 107 3.55 3.34 6.57
C ARG A 107 4.65 2.28 6.67
N TYR A 108 5.39 2.13 5.58
CA TYR A 108 6.73 1.56 5.60
C TYR A 108 7.75 2.69 5.80
N LEU A 109 8.15 2.96 7.05
CA LEU A 109 8.86 4.20 7.42
C LEU A 109 10.22 4.35 6.73
N GLU A 110 11.01 3.29 6.66
CA GLU A 110 12.30 3.32 5.95
C GLU A 110 12.12 3.72 4.50
N GLY A 111 11.20 3.05 3.78
CA GLY A 111 10.92 3.37 2.39
C GLY A 111 10.38 4.79 2.22
N ASP A 112 9.59 5.26 3.18
CA ASP A 112 9.04 6.63 3.16
C ASP A 112 10.13 7.70 3.36
N VAL A 113 11.15 7.40 4.19
CA VAL A 113 12.36 8.22 4.32
C VAL A 113 13.14 8.21 3.02
N VAL A 114 13.37 7.04 2.41
CA VAL A 114 14.13 6.97 1.15
C VAL A 114 13.40 7.70 0.02
N ALA A 115 12.10 7.48 -0.15
CA ALA A 115 11.27 8.15 -1.14
C ALA A 115 11.33 9.68 -0.96
N THR A 116 11.31 10.17 0.28
CA THR A 116 11.43 11.60 0.57
C THR A 116 12.80 12.13 0.20
N VAL A 117 13.89 11.42 0.51
CA VAL A 117 15.26 11.80 0.12
C VAL A 117 15.45 11.78 -1.40
N GLU A 118 14.94 10.74 -2.06
CA GLU A 118 14.97 10.62 -3.51
C GLU A 118 14.21 11.75 -4.19
N ALA A 119 13.07 12.18 -3.63
CA ALA A 119 12.33 13.32 -4.15
C ALA A 119 13.14 14.63 -4.14
N LEU A 120 14.04 14.80 -3.15
CA LEU A 120 14.97 15.93 -3.10
C LEU A 120 16.06 15.83 -4.17
N ARG A 121 16.61 14.63 -4.36
CA ARG A 121 17.70 14.36 -5.30
C ARG A 121 17.26 14.36 -6.76
N GLN A 122 16.01 13.96 -7.01
CA GLN A 122 15.45 13.73 -8.35
C GLN A 122 14.44 14.81 -8.76
N ARG A 123 14.57 16.02 -8.21
CA ARG A 123 13.70 17.17 -8.50
C ARG A 123 13.55 17.37 -10.01
N GLY A 124 12.31 17.59 -10.45
CA GLY A 124 11.98 17.90 -11.85
C GLY A 124 11.72 16.66 -12.72
N ARG A 125 11.88 15.44 -12.19
CA ARG A 125 11.45 14.23 -12.88
C ARG A 125 9.92 14.07 -12.81
N PRO A 126 9.28 13.51 -13.86
CA PRO A 126 7.85 13.18 -13.83
C PRO A 126 7.51 12.32 -12.61
N GLY A 127 6.39 12.65 -11.94
CA GLY A 127 5.92 11.91 -10.77
C GLY A 127 6.66 12.15 -9.46
N VAL A 128 7.73 12.95 -9.48
CA VAL A 128 8.47 13.32 -8.29
C VAL A 128 7.90 14.61 -7.70
N ALA A 129 7.47 14.55 -6.44
CA ALA A 129 6.99 15.73 -5.74
C ALA A 129 8.11 16.79 -5.61
N PRO A 130 7.80 18.09 -5.75
CA PRO A 130 8.79 19.13 -5.49
C PRO A 130 9.30 19.08 -4.04
N PRO A 131 10.54 19.54 -3.76
CA PRO A 131 11.19 19.37 -2.46
C PRO A 131 10.37 19.83 -1.25
N VAL A 132 9.80 21.04 -1.32
CA VAL A 132 9.04 21.62 -0.20
C VAL A 132 7.78 20.79 0.10
N PRO A 133 6.89 20.50 -0.87
CA PRO A 133 5.78 19.56 -0.68
C PRO A 133 6.19 18.16 -0.21
N ALA A 134 7.33 17.62 -0.68
CA ALA A 134 7.79 16.31 -0.27
C ALA A 134 8.18 16.27 1.21
N ILE A 135 8.96 17.25 1.68
CA ILE A 135 9.36 17.39 3.09
C ILE A 135 8.15 17.68 3.96
N ALA A 136 7.34 18.67 3.58
CA ALA A 136 6.14 19.03 4.33
C ALA A 136 5.18 17.85 4.43
N GLY A 137 4.92 17.14 3.32
CA GLY A 137 4.09 15.95 3.30
C GLY A 137 4.62 14.82 4.19
N PHE A 138 5.94 14.62 4.22
CA PHE A 138 6.59 13.68 5.14
C PHE A 138 6.36 14.08 6.60
N LEU A 139 6.75 15.30 6.98
CA LEU A 139 6.65 15.78 8.37
C LEU A 139 5.20 15.81 8.86
N PHE A 140 4.29 16.37 8.08
CA PHE A 140 2.89 16.48 8.49
C PHE A 140 2.17 15.13 8.56
N SER A 141 2.67 14.11 7.86
CA SER A 141 2.07 12.78 7.94
C SER A 141 2.24 12.11 9.31
N PHE A 142 3.17 12.56 10.16
CA PHE A 142 3.33 12.07 11.55
C PHE A 142 2.23 12.56 12.49
N PHE A 143 1.47 13.60 12.14
CA PHE A 143 0.31 14.04 12.92
C PHE A 143 -0.97 13.24 12.62
N LYS A 144 -0.89 12.22 11.75
CA LYS A 144 -1.99 11.32 11.47
C LYS A 144 -1.88 10.05 12.34
N PRO A 145 -2.99 9.49 12.84
CA PRO A 145 -2.98 8.14 13.40
C PRO A 145 -2.44 7.17 12.35
N MET A 146 -1.38 6.44 12.68
CA MET A 146 -0.56 5.69 11.73
C MET A 146 -0.25 4.30 12.26
N GLY A 147 -0.48 3.28 11.44
CA GLY A 147 0.14 1.97 11.62
C GLY A 147 1.47 1.89 10.85
N TYR A 148 2.38 1.03 11.30
CA TYR A 148 3.66 0.80 10.65
C TYR A 148 3.83 -0.69 10.36
N ASP A 149 4.38 -1.00 9.19
CA ASP A 149 4.42 -2.36 8.63
C ASP A 149 5.14 -3.37 9.52
N TYR A 150 6.15 -2.93 10.27
CA TYR A 150 7.01 -3.79 11.10
C TYR A 150 7.02 -3.39 12.58
N LEU A 151 6.10 -2.50 13.00
CA LEU A 151 5.96 -2.12 14.41
C LEU A 151 4.72 -2.80 14.99
N ASP A 152 4.96 -3.70 15.92
CA ASP A 152 3.98 -4.21 16.85
C ASP A 152 4.38 -3.79 18.28
N TRP A 153 3.42 -3.39 19.09
CA TRP A 153 3.66 -3.04 20.49
C TRP A 153 3.88 -4.27 21.38
N GLN A 154 3.38 -5.43 20.96
CA GLN A 154 3.55 -6.70 21.65
C GLN A 154 4.84 -7.41 21.23
N ASP A 155 5.35 -7.11 20.03
CA ASP A 155 6.64 -7.60 19.55
C ASP A 155 7.42 -6.46 18.85
N PRO A 156 8.22 -5.69 19.60
CA PRO A 156 9.00 -4.59 19.03
C PRO A 156 10.30 -5.05 18.35
N LEU A 157 10.69 -6.32 18.47
CA LEU A 157 11.98 -6.81 17.98
C LEU A 157 12.15 -6.62 16.46
N PRO A 158 11.15 -6.91 15.60
CA PRO A 158 11.24 -6.63 14.17
C PRO A 158 11.56 -5.17 13.86
N ALA A 159 10.95 -4.23 14.59
CA ALA A 159 11.22 -2.80 14.41
C ALA A 159 12.64 -2.41 14.82
N CYS A 160 13.15 -2.97 15.92
CA CYS A 160 14.53 -2.74 16.35
C CYS A 160 15.55 -3.27 15.33
N VAL A 161 15.34 -4.48 14.81
CA VAL A 161 16.21 -5.09 13.79
C VAL A 161 16.15 -4.30 12.49
N ALA A 162 14.96 -3.89 12.04
CA ALA A 162 14.79 -3.05 10.86
C ALA A 162 15.56 -1.73 11.01
N ALA A 163 15.41 -1.03 12.13
CA ALA A 163 16.13 0.21 12.42
C ALA A 163 17.66 0.04 12.41
N LEU A 164 18.17 -1.04 13.02
CA LEU A 164 19.60 -1.37 13.02
C LEU A 164 20.13 -1.62 11.60
N ASN A 165 19.42 -2.46 10.83
CA ASN A 165 19.78 -2.78 9.45
C ASN A 165 19.75 -1.52 8.56
N PHE A 166 18.75 -0.67 8.74
CA PHE A 166 18.64 0.60 8.02
C PHE A 166 19.85 1.50 8.30
N VAL A 167 20.21 1.69 9.56
CA VAL A 167 21.39 2.47 9.97
C VAL A 167 22.65 1.87 9.35
N GLN A 168 22.88 0.58 9.54
CA GLN A 168 24.06 -0.11 9.00
C GLN A 168 24.17 0.02 7.48
N SER A 169 23.07 -0.18 6.74
CA SER A 169 23.06 -0.04 5.28
C SER A 169 23.49 1.35 4.78
N ARG A 170 23.30 2.40 5.60
CA ARG A 170 23.69 3.78 5.26
C ARG A 170 25.12 4.12 5.65
N PHE A 171 25.69 3.44 6.63
CA PHE A 171 27.07 3.64 7.07
C PHE A 171 28.07 2.66 6.46
N SER A 172 27.61 1.50 5.97
CA SER A 172 28.44 0.44 5.39
C SER A 172 28.65 0.57 3.88
N GLY A 173 28.69 1.79 3.35
CA GLY A 173 28.80 2.09 1.91
C GLY A 173 29.63 1.09 1.10
N ARG A 174 28.94 0.22 0.38
CA ARG A 174 29.36 -0.34 -0.91
C ARG A 174 28.34 0.11 -1.94
#